data_AF-X1RZZ3-F1
#
_entry.id   AF-X1RZZ3-F1
#
_cell.length_a   1.000
_cell.length_b   1.000
_cell.length_c   1.000
_cell.angle_alpha   90.00
_cell.angle_beta   90.00
_cell.angle_gamma   90.00
#
_symmetry.space_group_name_H-M   'P 1'
#
loop_
_entity.id
_entity.type
_entity.pdbx_description
1 polymer ?
#
loop_
_entity_poly.entity_id
_entity_poly.type
_entity_poly.pdbx_seq_one_letter_code
_entity_poly.pdbx_strand_id
1 'polypeptide(L)'
;FIIELTGSTEVREAIRQTKPPAISLIGHRGARLLFDLVQVEFEKTEIEKKRQKHEEKERKYTQIILDSLPYRIMVVNMDMTIERVNQTFLEEFNLAYEDVLGKHCYEVRYGLEKSCGEGLYQPRPKFSF
;
A
#
# COMPACT_ATOMS: atom_id res chain seq x y z
N PHE A 1 -29.03 -17.02 -17.67
CA PHE A 1 -28.80 -18.42 -17.21
C PHE A 1 -29.77 -18.71 -16.07
N ILE A 2 -30.05 -19.98 -15.77
CA ILE A 2 -30.93 -20.42 -14.67
C ILE A 2 -30.04 -21.08 -13.62
N ILE A 3 -30.27 -20.80 -12.34
CA ILE A 3 -29.60 -21.49 -11.22
C ILE A 3 -30.65 -22.35 -10.51
N GLU A 4 -30.38 -23.64 -10.41
CA GLU A 4 -31.15 -24.60 -9.62
C GLU A 4 -30.44 -24.78 -8.27
N LEU A 5 -31.13 -24.52 -7.16
CA LEU A 5 -30.55 -24.52 -5.80
C LEU A 5 -31.13 -25.62 -4.89
N THR A 6 -32.12 -26.37 -5.36
CA THR A 6 -32.86 -27.37 -4.58
C THR A 6 -32.06 -28.66 -4.34
N GLY A 7 -31.09 -28.96 -5.21
CA GLY A 7 -30.35 -30.22 -5.14
C GLY A 7 -31.07 -31.41 -5.78
N SER A 8 -32.35 -31.26 -6.16
CA SER A 8 -33.17 -32.32 -6.74
C SER A 8 -32.79 -32.58 -8.19
N THR A 9 -32.56 -33.85 -8.51
CA THR A 9 -32.31 -34.31 -9.87
C THR A 9 -33.57 -34.16 -10.72
N GLU A 10 -34.75 -34.39 -10.14
CA GLU A 10 -36.05 -34.28 -10.77
C GLU A 10 -36.33 -32.84 -11.23
N VAL A 11 -36.13 -31.86 -10.34
CA VAL A 11 -36.30 -30.44 -10.65
C VAL A 11 -35.32 -29.99 -11.73
N ARG A 12 -34.05 -30.43 -11.64
CA ARG A 12 -33.02 -30.09 -12.63
C ARG A 12 -33.38 -30.61 -14.02
N GLU A 13 -33.89 -31.84 -14.11
CA GLU A 13 -34.24 -32.46 -15.38
C GLU A 13 -35.52 -31.83 -15.98
N ALA A 14 -36.51 -31.50 -15.14
CA ALA A 14 -37.70 -30.76 -15.57
C ALA A 14 -37.35 -29.38 -16.16
N ILE A 15 -36.41 -28.66 -15.54
CA ILE A 15 -35.90 -27.39 -16.07
C ILE A 15 -35.11 -27.63 -17.35
N ARG A 16 -34.28 -28.69 -17.43
CA ARG A 16 -33.49 -29.01 -18.62
C ARG A 16 -34.36 -29.24 -19.86
N GLN A 17 -35.52 -29.87 -19.69
CA GLN A 17 -36.45 -30.19 -20.78
C GLN A 17 -37.28 -28.98 -21.25
N THR A 18 -37.62 -28.05 -20.36
CA THR A 18 -38.50 -26.89 -20.66
C THR A 18 -37.74 -25.65 -21.11
N LYS A 19 -36.45 -25.61 -20.79
CA LYS A 19 -35.55 -24.48 -21.02
C LYS A 19 -35.23 -24.26 -22.51
N PRO A 20 -35.26 -23.01 -23.00
CA PRO A 20 -34.77 -22.66 -24.32
C PRO A 20 -33.27 -22.98 -24.51
N PRO A 21 -32.83 -23.42 -25.71
CA PRO A 21 -31.44 -23.83 -25.97
C PRO A 21 -30.39 -22.73 -25.70
N ALA A 22 -30.77 -21.46 -25.86
CA ALA A 22 -29.87 -20.32 -25.71
C ALA A 22 -29.53 -19.97 -24.24
N ILE A 23 -30.27 -20.51 -23.28
CA ILE A 23 -30.04 -20.20 -21.85
C ILE A 23 -29.07 -21.26 -21.31
N SER A 24 -28.18 -20.94 -20.35
CA SER A 24 -27.38 -21.95 -19.60
C SER A 24 -28.04 -22.35 -18.27
N LEU A 25 -27.90 -23.60 -17.81
CA LEU A 25 -28.44 -24.10 -16.53
C LEU A 25 -27.27 -24.48 -15.61
N ILE A 26 -27.24 -23.89 -14.42
CA ILE A 26 -26.27 -24.16 -13.36
C ILE A 26 -27.00 -24.91 -12.25
N GLY A 27 -26.55 -26.11 -11.90
CA GLY A 27 -27.12 -26.87 -10.79
C GLY A 27 -26.57 -26.44 -9.43
N HIS A 28 -27.15 -26.97 -8.35
CA HIS A 28 -26.81 -26.56 -6.97
C HIS A 28 -25.31 -26.63 -6.65
N ARG A 29 -24.58 -27.63 -7.17
CA ARG A 29 -23.12 -27.73 -7.00
C ARG A 29 -22.36 -26.58 -7.66
N GLY A 30 -22.75 -26.24 -8.88
CA GLY A 30 -22.15 -25.11 -9.60
C GLY A 30 -22.48 -23.79 -8.91
N ALA A 31 -23.70 -23.65 -8.39
CA ALA A 31 -24.09 -22.48 -7.61
C ALA A 31 -23.27 -22.35 -6.32
N ARG A 32 -23.07 -23.46 -5.60
CA ARG A 32 -22.24 -23.47 -4.37
C ARG A 32 -20.79 -23.07 -4.66
N LEU A 33 -20.19 -23.60 -5.73
CA LEU A 33 -18.86 -23.20 -6.15
C LEU A 33 -18.76 -21.70 -6.48
N LEU A 34 -19.79 -21.13 -7.13
CA LEU A 34 -19.83 -19.70 -7.39
C LEU A 34 -19.91 -18.88 -6.09
N PHE A 35 -20.73 -19.31 -5.12
CA PHE A 35 -20.80 -18.65 -3.82
C PHE A 35 -19.48 -18.75 -3.06
N ASP A 36 -18.86 -19.92 -3.02
CA ASP A 36 -17.57 -20.14 -2.36
C ASP A 36 -16.49 -19.24 -2.99
N LEU A 37 -16.45 -19.14 -4.33
CA LEU A 37 -15.51 -18.26 -5.04
C LEU A 37 -15.74 -16.78 -4.70
N VAL A 38 -17.00 -16.34 -4.73
CA VAL A 38 -17.36 -14.96 -4.38
C VAL A 38 -16.97 -14.65 -2.95
N GLN A 39 -17.21 -15.57 -2.01
CA GLN A 39 -16.84 -15.41 -0.61
C GLN A 39 -15.33 -15.27 -0.44
N VAL A 40 -14.53 -16.12 -1.10
CA VAL A 40 -13.06 -16.05 -1.06
C VAL A 40 -12.57 -14.68 -1.58
N GLU A 41 -13.14 -14.18 -2.67
CA GLU A 41 -12.76 -12.85 -3.19
C GLU A 41 -13.12 -11.74 -2.21
N PHE A 42 -14.30 -11.79 -1.59
CA PHE A 42 -14.68 -10.82 -0.56
C PHE A 42 -13.72 -10.87 0.64
N GLU A 43 -13.42 -12.05 1.16
CA GLU A 43 -12.49 -12.22 2.28
C GLU A 43 -11.09 -11.68 1.95
N LYS A 44 -10.60 -11.97 0.74
CA LYS A 44 -9.31 -11.45 0.25
C LYS A 44 -9.30 -9.92 0.20
N THR A 45 -10.36 -9.30 -0.33
CA THR A 45 -10.45 -7.83 -0.37
C THR A 45 -10.50 -7.20 1.02
N GLU A 46 -11.20 -7.82 1.97
CA GLU A 46 -11.27 -7.33 3.35
C GLU A 46 -9.95 -7.48 4.10
N ILE A 47 -9.23 -8.59 3.88
CA ILE A 47 -7.87 -8.79 4.42
C ILE A 47 -6.93 -7.71 3.88
N GLU A 48 -6.96 -7.45 2.57
CA GLU A 48 -6.10 -6.44 1.95
C GLU A 48 -6.40 -5.03 2.47
N LYS A 49 -7.68 -4.66 2.60
CA LYS A 49 -8.07 -3.38 3.22
C LYS A 49 -7.60 -3.26 4.68
N LYS A 50 -7.71 -4.33 5.47
CA LYS A 50 -7.23 -4.34 6.86
C LYS A 50 -5.71 -4.18 6.91
N ARG A 51 -4.98 -4.85 6.03
CA ARG A 51 -3.53 -4.72 5.88
C ARG A 51 -3.14 -3.27 5.58
N GLN A 52 -3.73 -2.67 4.54
CA GLN A 52 -3.46 -1.28 4.16
C GLN A 52 -3.74 -0.29 5.29
N LYS A 53 -4.88 -0.44 6.00
CA LYS A 53 -5.21 0.40 7.16
C LYS A 53 -4.22 0.23 8.30
N HIS A 54 -3.75 -0.99 8.55
CA HIS A 54 -2.75 -1.26 9.57
C HIS A 54 -1.42 -0.59 9.23
N GLU A 55 -0.94 -0.79 8.00
CA GLU A 55 0.29 -0.17 7.50
C GLU A 55 0.21 1.36 7.54
N GLU A 56 -0.92 1.96 7.16
CA GLU A 56 -1.11 3.41 7.24
C GLU A 56 -1.10 3.90 8.71
N LYS A 57 -1.73 3.15 9.62
CA LYS A 57 -1.75 3.47 11.04
C LYS A 57 -0.35 3.42 11.66
N GLU A 58 0.40 2.35 11.38
CA GLU A 58 1.80 2.24 11.81
C GLU A 58 2.64 3.37 11.23
N ARG A 59 2.47 3.63 9.92
CA ARG A 59 3.16 4.72 9.22
C ARG A 59 2.95 6.08 9.91
N LYS A 60 1.70 6.41 10.25
CA LYS A 60 1.34 7.64 10.97
C LYS A 60 1.86 7.66 12.39
N TYR A 61 1.75 6.54 13.10
CA TYR A 61 2.23 6.43 14.47
C TYR A 61 3.73 6.67 14.57
N THR A 62 4.52 6.06 13.68
CA THR A 62 5.96 6.33 13.57
C THR A 62 6.22 7.81 13.30
N GLN A 63 5.48 8.44 12.38
CA GLN A 63 5.67 9.87 12.08
C GLN A 63 5.41 10.75 13.31
N ILE A 64 4.34 10.49 14.08
CA ILE A 64 4.02 11.21 15.32
C ILE A 64 5.17 11.12 16.33
N ILE A 65 5.76 9.92 16.50
CA ILE A 65 6.91 9.74 17.38
C ILE A 65 8.08 10.61 16.90
N LEU A 66 8.41 10.56 15.61
CA LEU A 66 9.52 11.33 15.05
C LEU A 66 9.31 12.85 15.20
N ASP A 67 8.08 13.32 14.99
CA ASP A 67 7.73 14.74 15.10
C ASP A 67 7.74 15.24 16.55
N SER A 68 7.54 14.35 17.53
CA SER A 68 7.64 14.71 18.96
C SER A 68 9.07 14.95 19.44
N LEU A 69 10.08 14.56 18.66
CA LEU A 69 11.48 14.64 19.06
C LEU A 69 12.07 16.01 18.71
N PRO A 70 12.79 16.67 19.63
CA PRO A 70 13.40 17.98 19.41
C PRO A 70 14.67 17.92 18.55
N TYR A 71 14.87 16.82 17.82
CA TYR A 71 16.05 16.58 17.00
C TYR A 71 15.64 16.54 15.53
N ARG A 72 16.53 16.99 14.66
CA ARG A 72 16.39 16.79 13.22
C ARG A 72 16.62 15.32 12.86
N ILE A 73 15.58 14.66 12.37
CA ILE A 73 15.65 13.24 11.99
C ILE A 73 15.36 13.11 10.49
N MET A 74 16.23 12.36 9.82
CA MET A 74 16.08 11.94 8.44
C MET A 74 16.29 10.43 8.38
N VAL A 75 15.30 9.73 7.82
CA VAL A 75 15.36 8.30 7.54
C VAL A 75 15.68 8.14 6.06
N VAL A 76 16.71 7.37 5.75
CA VAL A 76 17.21 7.17 4.38
C VAL A 76 17.21 5.68 4.05
N ASN A 77 16.92 5.38 2.80
CA ASN A 77 17.09 4.05 2.23
C ASN A 77 18.58 3.76 1.98
N MET A 78 18.89 2.51 1.63
CA MET A 78 20.25 2.06 1.32
C MET A 78 20.86 2.75 0.09
N ASP A 79 20.03 3.24 -0.82
CA ASP A 79 20.42 4.04 -1.99
C ASP A 79 20.56 5.54 -1.67
N MET A 80 20.51 5.91 -0.38
CA MET A 80 20.58 7.29 0.12
C MET A 80 19.36 8.15 -0.22
N THR A 81 18.30 7.59 -0.81
CA THR A 81 17.03 8.32 -1.00
C THR A 81 16.37 8.55 0.35
N ILE A 82 15.77 9.72 0.52
CA ILE A 82 15.09 10.10 1.75
C ILE A 82 13.73 9.41 1.79
N GLU A 83 13.58 8.48 2.72
CA GLU A 83 12.30 7.84 2.98
C GLU A 83 11.38 8.78 3.75
N ARG A 84 11.92 9.46 4.78
CA ARG A 84 11.16 10.36 5.67
C ARG A 84 12.05 11.39 6.36
N VAL A 85 11.41 12.49 6.78
CA VAL A 85 11.97 13.46 7.71
C VAL A 85 10.91 13.80 8.76
N ASN A 86 11.34 14.29 9.93
CA ASN A 86 10.43 14.81 10.93
C ASN A 86 10.17 16.31 10.76
N GLN A 87 9.14 16.82 11.45
CA GLN A 87 8.76 18.23 11.40
C GLN A 87 9.91 19.17 11.81
N THR A 88 10.66 18.83 12.87
CA THR A 88 11.83 19.60 13.33
C THR A 88 12.88 19.76 12.22
N PHE A 89 13.10 18.74 11.40
CA PHE A 89 13.99 18.85 10.24
C PHE A 89 13.49 19.87 9.22
N LEU A 90 12.20 19.83 8.88
CA LEU A 90 11.62 20.74 7.89
C LEU A 90 11.68 22.20 8.34
N GLU A 91 11.38 22.45 9.62
CA GLU A 91 11.35 23.80 10.20
C GLU A 91 12.75 24.42 10.25
N GLU A 92 13.75 23.69 10.75
CA GLU A 92 15.13 24.21 10.86
C GLU A 92 15.76 24.49 9.48
N PHE A 93 15.41 23.72 8.45
CA PHE A 93 15.92 23.91 7.10
C PHE A 93 15.01 24.75 6.20
N ASN A 94 13.84 25.17 6.70
CA ASN A 94 12.81 25.89 5.95
C ASN A 94 12.44 25.19 4.62
N LEU A 95 12.19 23.88 4.69
CA LEU A 95 11.86 23.02 3.54
C LEU A 95 10.42 22.53 3.60
N ALA A 96 9.78 22.36 2.45
CA ALA A 96 8.52 21.63 2.35
C ALA A 96 8.79 20.11 2.27
N TYR A 97 7.90 19.31 2.87
CA TYR A 97 8.03 17.86 2.88
C TYR A 97 8.10 17.24 1.47
N GLU A 98 7.32 17.79 0.54
CA GLU A 98 7.25 17.37 -0.86
C GLU A 98 8.56 17.61 -1.62
N ASP A 99 9.33 18.62 -1.21
CA ASP A 99 10.63 18.95 -1.79
C ASP A 99 11.76 18.07 -1.25
N VAL A 100 11.49 17.16 -0.31
CA VAL A 100 12.50 16.36 0.38
C VAL A 100 12.33 14.87 0.09
N LEU A 101 11.10 14.36 0.08
CA LEU A 101 10.85 12.94 -0.12
C LEU A 101 11.38 12.42 -1.46
N GLY A 102 12.04 11.26 -1.43
CA GLY A 102 12.56 10.58 -2.62
C GLY A 102 13.84 11.18 -3.21
N LYS A 103 14.24 12.40 -2.81
CA LYS A 103 15.55 12.97 -3.18
C LYS A 103 16.68 12.30 -2.41
N HIS A 104 17.92 12.46 -2.86
CA HIS A 104 19.05 11.92 -2.10
C HIS A 104 19.40 12.81 -0.90
N CYS A 105 19.81 12.18 0.20
CA CYS A 105 20.16 12.87 1.44
C CYS A 105 21.28 13.91 1.28
N TYR A 106 22.22 13.65 0.38
CA TYR A 106 23.37 14.52 0.11
C TYR A 106 23.01 15.73 -0.76
N GLU A 107 22.00 15.60 -1.62
CA GLU A 107 21.44 16.72 -2.39
C GLU A 107 20.75 17.70 -1.44
N VAL A 108 19.86 17.18 -0.58
CA VAL A 108 19.06 18.02 0.32
C VAL A 108 19.92 18.64 1.43
N ARG A 109 20.87 17.89 1.99
CA ARG A 109 21.65 18.36 3.15
C ARG A 109 22.87 19.19 2.77
N TYR A 110 23.51 18.87 1.65
CA TYR A 110 24.81 19.44 1.29
C TYR A 110 24.84 20.06 -0.10
N GLY A 111 23.78 19.94 -0.90
CA GLY A 111 23.78 20.40 -2.30
C GLY A 111 24.77 19.63 -3.18
N LEU A 112 25.12 18.40 -2.79
CA LEU A 112 26.07 17.58 -3.53
C LEU A 112 25.37 16.78 -4.62
N GLU A 113 26.12 16.46 -5.69
CA GLU A 113 25.67 15.53 -6.74
C GLU A 113 26.05 14.07 -6.45
N LYS A 114 26.88 13.82 -5.44
CA LYS A 114 27.37 12.47 -5.08
C LYS A 114 27.31 12.21 -3.58
N SER A 115 27.29 10.93 -3.24
CA SER A 115 27.23 10.48 -1.85
C SER A 115 28.45 10.94 -1.03
N CYS A 116 28.25 11.09 0.28
CA CYS A 116 29.29 11.54 1.20
C CYS A 116 30.49 10.57 1.30
N GLY A 117 30.33 9.30 0.88
CA GLY A 117 31.40 8.30 0.86
C GLY A 117 32.28 8.37 -0.39
N GLU A 118 31.75 8.89 -1.49
CA GLU A 118 32.49 9.07 -2.75
C GLU A 118 33.19 10.43 -2.82
N GLY A 119 32.68 11.42 -2.08
CA GLY A 119 33.27 12.74 -1.91
C GLY A 119 34.21 12.82 -0.71
N LEU A 120 35.38 12.18 -0.76
CA LEU A 120 36.46 12.51 0.17
C LEU A 120 36.92 13.96 -0.08
N TYR A 121 36.83 14.81 0.96
CA TYR A 121 37.21 16.23 0.99
C TYR A 121 36.26 17.22 0.29
N GLN A 122 35.16 17.58 0.97
CA GLN A 122 34.73 18.98 0.96
C GLN A 122 34.61 19.50 2.39
N PRO A 123 35.17 20.69 2.71
CA PRO A 123 35.02 21.28 4.03
C PRO A 123 33.53 21.53 4.27
N ARG A 124 33.00 21.00 5.38
CA ARG A 124 31.61 21.21 5.78
C ARG A 124 31.31 22.71 5.69
N PRO A 125 30.33 23.18 4.89
CA PRO A 125 29.86 24.55 5.05
C PRO A 125 29.40 24.67 6.50
N LYS A 126 30.03 25.56 7.25
CA LYS A 126 29.58 25.92 8.59
C LYS A 126 28.22 26.57 8.40
N PHE A 127 27.15 25.81 8.64
CA PHE A 127 25.84 26.39 8.83
C PHE A 127 25.93 27.26 10.09
N SER A 128 25.95 28.58 9.87
CA SER A 128 25.81 29.59 10.91
C SER A 128 24.38 29.51 11.44
N PHE A 129 24.24 29.26 12.74
CA PHE A 129 23.02 29.57 13.48
C PHE A 129 22.90 31.09 13.64
#